data_AF-A0A820NNW2-F1
#
_entry.id   AF-A0A820NNW2-F1
#
_cell.length_a   1.000
_cell.length_b   1.000
_cell.length_c   1.000
_cell.angle_alpha   90.00
_cell.angle_beta   90.00
_cell.angle_gamma   90.00
#
_symmetry.space_group_name_H-M   'P 1'
#
loop_
_entity.id
_entity.type
_entity.pdbx_description
1 polymer ?
#
loop_
_entity_poly.entity_id
_entity_poly.type
_entity_poly.pdbx_seq_one_letter_code
_entity_poly.pdbx_strand_id
1 'polypeptide(L)'
;DNVRLAATTAMLNSLEFTKNNFQNDSERHYIMQVVCEATQVANIKIQVAAIQNLVKIVTLYYDYMEYYMGPALFAITMDAMKSNHDEIALQGIEFWSNVCDEEYELQILQQEAQEQNRQPERTSRYYARGALQYLVP
;
A
#
# COMPACT_ATOMS: atom_id res chain seq x y z
N ASP A 1 -15.36 7.35 17.46
CA ASP A 1 -14.46 7.90 16.42
C ASP A 1 -13.11 8.37 16.92
N ASN A 2 -13.01 9.25 17.90
CA ASN A 2 -11.71 9.75 18.39
C ASN A 2 -10.71 8.63 18.77
N VAL A 3 -11.17 7.57 19.44
CA VAL A 3 -10.34 6.40 19.77
C VAL A 3 -9.84 5.68 18.51
N ARG A 4 -10.71 5.48 17.52
CA ARG A 4 -10.36 4.80 16.27
C ARG A 4 -9.37 5.62 15.45
N LEU A 5 -9.58 6.94 15.37
CA LEU A 5 -8.64 7.85 14.73
C LEU A 5 -7.27 7.78 15.42
N ALA A 6 -7.22 7.94 16.74
CA ALA A 6 -5.98 7.86 17.50
C ALA A 6 -5.27 6.51 17.31
N ALA A 7 -6.01 5.39 17.31
CA ALA A 7 -5.45 4.07 17.07
C ALA A 7 -4.90 3.91 15.64
N THR A 8 -5.62 4.40 14.62
CA THR A 8 -5.19 4.33 13.22
C THR A 8 -3.93 5.17 12.98
N THR A 9 -3.85 6.36 13.60
CA THR A 9 -2.65 7.20 13.57
C THR A 9 -1.49 6.57 14.33
N ALA A 10 -1.75 5.96 15.49
CA ALA A 10 -0.72 5.25 16.25
C ALA A 10 -0.15 4.07 15.45
N MET A 11 -1.01 3.34 14.73
CA MET A 11 -0.60 2.25 13.85
C MET A 11 0.37 2.73 12.77
N LEU A 12 0.07 3.85 12.10
CA LEU A 12 0.92 4.43 11.05
C LEU A 12 2.36 4.67 11.54
N ASN A 13 2.48 5.16 12.76
CA ASN A 13 3.78 5.43 13.39
C ASN A 13 4.50 4.15 13.84
N SER A 14 3.77 3.06 14.09
CA SER A 14 4.34 1.79 14.54
C SER A 14 4.85 0.89 13.42
N LEU A 15 4.41 1.11 12.16
CA LEU A 15 4.64 0.21 11.04
C LEU A 15 6.12 -0.08 10.73
N GLU A 16 7.04 0.80 11.10
CA GLU A 16 8.49 0.58 10.93
C GLU A 16 9.04 -0.55 11.81
N PHE A 17 8.33 -0.86 12.90
CA PHE A 17 8.75 -1.84 13.90
C PHE A 17 7.93 -3.14 13.85
N THR A 18 6.99 -3.27 12.90
CA THR A 18 6.08 -4.42 12.79
C THR A 18 6.53 -5.49 11.80
N LYS A 19 7.82 -5.52 11.43
CA LYS A 19 8.34 -6.46 10.42
C LYS A 19 8.05 -7.92 10.76
N ASN A 20 8.26 -8.32 12.02
CA ASN A 20 8.00 -9.70 12.47
C ASN A 20 6.51 -10.05 12.38
N ASN A 21 5.62 -9.09 12.62
CA ASN A 21 4.18 -9.29 12.50
C ASN A 21 3.76 -9.46 11.03
N PHE A 22 4.33 -8.66 10.13
CA PHE A 22 4.06 -8.80 8.69
C PHE A 22 4.66 -10.08 8.09
N GLN A 23 5.70 -10.67 8.70
CA GLN A 23 6.22 -11.98 8.30
C GLN A 23 5.29 -13.13 8.71
N ASN A 24 4.47 -12.95 9.74
CA ASN A 24 3.47 -13.94 10.15
C ASN A 24 2.18 -13.74 9.37
N ASP A 25 1.78 -14.72 8.58
CA ASP A 25 0.59 -14.63 7.75
C ASP A 25 -0.66 -14.30 8.57
N SER A 26 -0.93 -14.99 9.68
CA SER A 26 -2.14 -14.75 10.47
C SER A 26 -2.22 -13.32 11.00
N GLU A 27 -1.11 -12.79 11.48
CA GLU A 27 -1.04 -11.42 12.00
C GLU A 27 -1.16 -10.40 10.87
N ARG A 28 -0.46 -10.62 9.75
CA ARG A 28 -0.58 -9.80 8.56
C ARG A 28 -2.01 -9.73 8.02
N HIS A 29 -2.70 -10.88 7.92
CA HIS A 29 -4.10 -10.91 7.48
C HIS A 29 -4.99 -10.08 8.41
N TYR A 30 -4.82 -10.23 9.72
CA TYR A 30 -5.58 -9.46 10.70
C TYR A 30 -5.33 -7.96 10.56
N ILE A 31 -4.06 -7.56 10.45
CA ILE A 31 -3.65 -6.16 10.25
C ILE A 31 -4.29 -5.60 8.97
N MET A 32 -4.12 -6.29 7.84
CA MET A 32 -4.64 -5.85 6.55
C MET A 32 -6.17 -5.75 6.55
N GLN A 33 -6.86 -6.71 7.16
CA GLN A 33 -8.32 -6.67 7.29
C GLN A 33 -8.76 -5.43 8.08
N VAL A 34 -8.19 -5.19 9.26
CA VAL A 34 -8.57 -4.04 10.11
C VAL A 34 -8.30 -2.70 9.42
N VAL A 35 -7.18 -2.56 8.71
CA VAL A 35 -6.89 -1.32 7.97
C VAL A 35 -7.84 -1.15 6.79
N CYS A 36 -8.10 -2.21 6.01
CA CYS A 36 -9.02 -2.14 4.87
C CYS A 36 -10.44 -1.77 5.35
N GLU A 37 -10.94 -2.37 6.44
CA GLU A 37 -12.22 -2.01 7.04
C GLU A 37 -12.24 -0.55 7.52
N ALA A 38 -11.12 -0.05 8.07
CA ALA A 38 -11.00 1.34 8.49
C ALA A 38 -11.07 2.33 7.32
N THR A 39 -10.72 1.94 6.09
CA THR A 39 -10.90 2.80 4.90
C THR A 39 -12.37 3.02 4.52
N GLN A 40 -13.27 2.14 4.97
CA GLN A 40 -14.68 2.13 4.56
C GLN A 40 -15.61 2.87 5.54
N VAL A 41 -15.06 3.52 6.57
CA VAL A 41 -15.88 4.14 7.63
C VAL A 41 -16.23 5.57 7.30
N ALA A 42 -17.44 6.04 7.61
CA ALA A 42 -17.93 7.36 7.20
C ALA A 42 -17.08 8.58 7.65
N ASN A 43 -16.24 8.41 8.67
CA ASN A 43 -15.40 9.49 9.18
C ASN A 43 -14.17 9.70 8.29
N ILE A 44 -14.17 10.79 7.53
CA ILE A 44 -13.12 11.18 6.59
C ILE A 44 -11.72 11.12 7.21
N LYS A 45 -11.54 11.62 8.44
CA LYS A 45 -10.22 11.60 9.10
C LYS A 45 -9.69 10.19 9.34
N ILE A 46 -10.58 9.25 9.66
CA ILE A 46 -10.20 7.85 9.83
C ILE A 46 -9.89 7.22 8.47
N GLN A 47 -10.68 7.51 7.42
CA GLN A 47 -10.39 7.02 6.07
C GLN A 47 -9.02 7.49 5.60
N VAL A 48 -8.72 8.79 5.70
CA VAL A 48 -7.42 9.35 5.33
C VAL A 48 -6.29 8.66 6.10
N ALA A 49 -6.40 8.54 7.42
CA ALA A 49 -5.39 7.86 8.22
C ALA A 49 -5.24 6.36 7.87
N ALA A 50 -6.33 5.68 7.52
CA ALA A 50 -6.29 4.27 7.12
C ALA A 50 -5.64 4.09 5.74
N ILE A 51 -5.93 4.97 4.77
CA ILE A 51 -5.28 4.91 3.45
C ILE A 51 -3.79 5.30 3.58
N GLN A 52 -3.43 6.25 4.45
CA GLN A 52 -2.03 6.51 4.80
C GLN A 52 -1.31 5.26 5.35
N ASN A 53 -2.01 4.44 6.15
CA ASN A 53 -1.46 3.15 6.56
C ASN A 53 -1.24 2.23 5.36
N LEU A 54 -2.19 2.15 4.42
CA LEU A 54 -2.01 1.36 3.18
C LEU A 54 -0.82 1.83 2.35
N VAL A 55 -0.65 3.15 2.19
CA VAL A 55 0.52 3.77 1.53
C VAL A 55 1.80 3.29 2.21
N LYS A 56 1.93 3.48 3.53
CA LYS A 56 3.14 3.08 4.25
C LYS A 56 3.36 1.57 4.24
N ILE A 57 2.30 0.77 4.29
CA ILE A 57 2.38 -0.69 4.21
C ILE A 57 2.92 -1.13 2.84
N VAL A 58 2.42 -0.57 1.73
CA VAL A 58 2.91 -0.99 0.40
C VAL A 58 4.37 -0.61 0.21
N THR A 59 4.82 0.54 0.73
CA THR A 59 6.23 0.94 0.71
C THR A 59 7.12 0.00 1.54
N LEU A 60 6.70 -0.37 2.76
CA LEU A 60 7.55 -1.18 3.65
C LEU A 60 7.48 -2.69 3.37
N TYR A 61 6.36 -3.16 2.82
CA TYR A 61 5.99 -4.57 2.78
C TYR A 61 5.50 -5.02 1.40
N TYR A 62 5.96 -4.35 0.33
CA TYR A 62 5.59 -4.59 -1.07
C TYR A 62 5.49 -6.07 -1.45
N ASP A 63 6.49 -6.87 -1.05
CA ASP A 63 6.61 -8.29 -1.40
C ASP A 63 5.45 -9.15 -0.86
N TYR A 64 4.79 -8.69 0.21
CA TYR A 64 3.66 -9.38 0.83
C TYR A 64 2.30 -8.93 0.28
N MET A 65 2.26 -7.89 -0.56
CA MET A 65 1.00 -7.26 -0.98
C MET A 65 0.26 -8.05 -2.06
N GLU A 66 0.88 -9.04 -2.70
CA GLU A 66 0.31 -9.76 -3.85
C GLU A 66 -1.06 -10.38 -3.52
N TYR A 67 -1.18 -10.93 -2.31
CA TYR A 67 -2.43 -11.54 -1.82
C TYR A 67 -3.56 -10.52 -1.62
N TYR A 68 -3.24 -9.26 -1.32
CA TYR A 68 -4.21 -8.21 -0.99
C TYR A 68 -4.48 -7.25 -2.16
N MET A 69 -3.54 -7.15 -3.12
CA MET A 69 -3.55 -6.12 -4.15
C MET A 69 -4.80 -6.21 -5.03
N GLY A 70 -5.02 -7.36 -5.65
CA GLY A 70 -6.20 -7.59 -6.49
C GLY A 70 -7.53 -7.60 -5.71
N PRO A 71 -7.65 -8.38 -4.61
CA PRO A 71 -8.92 -8.52 -3.91
C PRO A 71 -9.43 -7.27 -3.18
N ALA A 72 -8.54 -6.38 -2.73
CA ALA A 72 -8.93 -5.24 -1.89
C ALA A 72 -8.24 -3.93 -2.26
N LEU A 73 -6.89 -3.89 -2.27
CA LEU A 73 -6.16 -2.62 -2.33
C LEU A 73 -6.41 -1.85 -3.62
N PHE A 74 -6.52 -2.56 -4.75
CA PHE A 74 -6.84 -1.95 -6.03
C PHE A 74 -8.17 -1.17 -5.97
N ALA A 75 -9.25 -1.82 -5.55
CA ALA A 75 -10.57 -1.17 -5.48
C ALA A 75 -10.56 0.02 -4.49
N ILE A 76 -10.01 -0.18 -3.29
CA ILE A 76 -9.94 0.85 -2.25
C ILE A 76 -9.21 2.10 -2.74
N THR A 77 -8.04 1.92 -3.37
CA THR A 77 -7.19 3.04 -3.79
C THR A 77 -7.70 3.71 -5.07
N MET A 78 -8.34 2.97 -5.98
CA MET A 78 -9.06 3.54 -7.11
C MET A 78 -10.22 4.43 -6.66
N ASP A 79 -11.02 3.95 -5.71
CA ASP A 79 -12.14 4.71 -5.17
C ASP A 79 -11.65 5.93 -4.40
N ALA A 80 -10.53 5.81 -3.68
CA ALA A 80 -9.88 6.93 -3.02
C ALA A 80 -9.52 8.04 -4.03
N MET A 81 -8.85 7.70 -5.15
CA MET A 81 -8.48 8.68 -6.19
C MET A 81 -9.67 9.40 -6.81
N LYS A 82 -10.84 8.75 -6.86
CA LYS A 82 -12.08 9.32 -7.41
C LYS A 82 -12.91 10.05 -6.37
N SER A 83 -12.44 10.15 -5.13
CA SER A 83 -13.14 10.83 -4.05
C SER A 83 -13.29 12.32 -4.32
N ASN A 84 -14.44 12.88 -3.92
CA ASN A 84 -14.67 14.33 -3.94
C ASN A 84 -13.98 15.05 -2.76
N HIS A 85 -13.31 14.31 -1.88
CA HIS A 85 -12.51 14.87 -0.80
C HIS A 85 -11.04 14.83 -1.18
N ASP A 86 -10.44 16.01 -1.40
CA ASP A 86 -9.04 16.15 -1.81
C ASP A 86 -8.08 15.38 -0.90
N GLU A 87 -8.32 15.40 0.42
CA GLU A 87 -7.48 14.68 1.39
C GLU A 87 -7.48 13.15 1.18
N ILE A 88 -8.57 12.58 0.68
CA ILE A 88 -8.68 11.15 0.34
C ILE A 88 -8.08 10.89 -1.05
N ALA A 89 -8.42 11.74 -2.02
CA ALA A 89 -7.93 11.63 -3.40
C ALA A 89 -6.40 11.66 -3.45
N LEU A 90 -5.79 12.58 -2.71
CA LEU A 90 -4.33 12.67 -2.61
C LEU A 90 -3.70 11.39 -2.04
N GLN A 91 -4.35 10.70 -1.10
CA GLN A 91 -3.80 9.43 -0.58
C GLN A 91 -3.93 8.27 -1.57
N GLY A 92 -4.99 8.25 -2.38
CA GLY A 92 -5.11 7.32 -3.49
C GLY A 92 -4.00 7.52 -4.53
N ILE A 93 -3.72 8.77 -4.89
CA ILE A 93 -2.64 9.13 -5.82
C ILE A 93 -1.29 8.74 -5.22
N GLU A 94 -1.04 9.10 -3.97
CA GLU A 94 0.20 8.80 -3.25
C GLU A 94 0.48 7.29 -3.18
N PHE A 95 -0.56 6.46 -3.01
CA PHE A 95 -0.40 5.01 -3.04
C PHE A 95 0.20 4.53 -4.36
N TRP A 96 -0.34 4.98 -5.49
CA TRP A 96 0.13 4.56 -6.81
C TRP A 96 1.46 5.20 -7.20
N SER A 97 1.74 6.42 -6.75
CA SER A 97 3.08 7.02 -6.87
C SER A 97 4.14 6.16 -6.18
N ASN A 98 3.90 5.75 -4.93
CA ASN A 98 4.83 4.89 -4.19
C ASN A 98 4.99 3.50 -4.83
N VAL A 99 3.91 2.91 -5.37
CA VAL A 99 4.01 1.64 -6.11
C VAL A 99 4.87 1.81 -7.36
N CYS A 100 4.71 2.90 -8.11
CA CYS A 100 5.54 3.19 -9.28
C CYS A 100 7.01 3.38 -8.91
N ASP A 101 7.30 4.12 -7.84
CA ASP A 101 8.67 4.37 -7.38
C ASP A 101 9.36 3.06 -6.93
N GLU A 102 8.69 2.24 -6.11
CA GLU A 102 9.22 0.93 -5.69
C GLU A 102 9.46 0.01 -6.90
N GLU A 103 8.53 -0.03 -7.87
CA GLU A 103 8.68 -0.87 -9.06
C GLU A 103 9.81 -0.39 -9.99
N TYR A 104 10.05 0.91 -10.04
CA TYR A 104 11.17 1.49 -10.77
C TYR A 104 12.51 1.14 -10.12
N GLU A 105 12.62 1.23 -8.79
CA GLU A 105 13.81 0.79 -8.05
C GLU A 105 14.08 -0.70 -8.25
N LEU A 106 13.04 -1.55 -8.15
CA LEU A 106 13.16 -2.99 -8.40
C LEU A 106 13.62 -3.29 -9.83
N GLN A 107 13.21 -2.49 -10.81
CA GLN A 107 13.67 -2.62 -12.19
C GLN A 107 15.16 -2.30 -12.33
N ILE A 108 15.66 -1.25 -11.66
CA ILE A 108 17.10 -0.92 -11.65
C ILE A 108 17.90 -2.07 -11.03
N LEU A 109 17.48 -2.57 -9.86
CA LEU A 109 18.14 -3.69 -9.17
C LEU A 109 18.17 -4.95 -10.05
N GLN A 110 17.09 -5.20 -10.81
CA GLN A 110 17.05 -6.30 -11.76
C GLN A 110 18.06 -6.13 -12.89
N GLN A 111 18.22 -4.94 -13.45
CA GLN A 111 19.20 -4.67 -14.50
C GLN A 111 20.64 -4.86 -14.00
N GLU A 112 20.97 -4.32 -12.82
CA GLU A 112 22.30 -4.50 -12.21
C GLU A 112 22.61 -5.98 -11.92
N ALA A 113 21.60 -6.75 -11.48
CA ALA A 113 21.75 -8.18 -11.27
C ALA A 113 22.06 -8.93 -12.58
N GLN A 114 21.37 -8.56 -13.66
CA GLN A 114 21.61 -9.14 -14.99
C GLN A 114 23.02 -8.81 -15.52
N GLU A 115 23.49 -7.58 -15.36
CA GLU A 115 24.85 -7.17 -15.77
C GLU A 115 25.93 -7.97 -15.04
N GLN A 116 25.69 -8.32 -13.78
CA GLN A 116 26.60 -9.13 -12.96
C GLN A 116 26.40 -10.65 -13.12
N ASN A 117 25.52 -11.09 -14.02
CA ASN A 117 25.13 -12.50 -14.18
C ASN A 117 24.64 -13.15 -12.86
N ARG A 118 24.00 -12.38 -11.97
CA ARG A 118 23.38 -12.85 -10.73
C ARG A 118 21.85 -12.81 -10.82
N GLN A 119 21.18 -13.55 -9.94
CA GLN A 119 19.73 -13.42 -9.80
C GLN A 119 19.36 -12.22 -8.93
N PRO A 120 18.28 -11.49 -9.25
CA PRO A 120 17.81 -10.38 -8.42
C PRO A 120 17.22 -10.92 -7.12
N GLU A 121 17.51 -10.26 -6.00
CA GLU A 121 17.00 -10.65 -4.67
C GLU A 121 15.50 -10.37 -4.52
N ARG A 122 15.01 -9.32 -5.19
CA ARG A 122 13.61 -8.91 -5.21
C ARG A 122 13.21 -8.57 -6.66
N THR A 123 11.95 -8.78 -6.99
CA THR A 123 11.42 -8.51 -8.33
C THR A 123 10.10 -7.77 -8.25
N SER A 124 9.90 -6.82 -9.15
CA SER A 124 8.61 -6.15 -9.32
C SER A 124 7.49 -7.15 -9.61
N ARG A 125 6.33 -6.91 -9.00
CA ARG A 125 5.06 -7.62 -9.27
C ARG A 125 4.24 -6.93 -10.35
N TYR A 126 4.71 -5.77 -10.85
CA TYR A 126 4.10 -5.01 -11.93
C TYR A 126 2.64 -4.60 -11.66
N TYR A 127 2.32 -4.26 -10.40
CA TYR A 127 1.03 -3.74 -9.99
C TYR A 127 0.68 -2.46 -10.75
N ALA A 128 1.62 -1.50 -10.86
CA ALA A 128 1.37 -0.25 -11.57
C ALA A 128 1.06 -0.51 -13.05
N ARG A 129 1.79 -1.44 -13.67
CA ARG A 129 1.54 -1.87 -15.05
C ARG A 129 0.16 -2.49 -15.22
N GLY A 130 -0.28 -3.32 -14.26
CA GLY A 130 -1.62 -3.92 -14.27
C GLY A 130 -2.74 -2.87 -14.11
N ALA A 131 -2.48 -1.82 -13.34
CA ALA A 131 -3.41 -0.72 -13.11
C ALA A 131 -3.34 0.40 -14.16
N LEU A 132 -2.37 0.38 -15.08
CA LEU A 132 -2.01 1.52 -15.95
C LEU A 132 -3.21 2.17 -16.63
N GLN A 133 -4.15 1.38 -17.18
CA GLN A 133 -5.34 1.88 -17.87
C GLN A 133 -6.28 2.72 -16.98
N TYR A 134 -6.15 2.62 -15.66
CA TYR A 134 -6.94 3.36 -14.68
C TYR A 134 -6.16 4.55 -14.08
N LEU A 135 -4.83 4.57 -14.22
CA LEU A 135 -3.96 5.61 -13.68
C LEU A 135 -3.75 6.77 -14.65
N VAL A 136 -3.86 6.51 -15.96
CA VAL A 136 -3.72 7.54 -17.00
C VAL A 136 -5.10 8.03 -17.46
N PRO A 137 -5.26 9.32 -17.81
CA PRO A 137 -6.49 9.87 -18.37
C PRO A 137 -6.90 9.27 -19.72
#